data_AF-K2AT44-F1
#
_entry.id   AF-K2AT44-F1
#
_cell.length_a   1.000
_cell.length_b   1.000
_cell.length_c   1.000
_cell.angle_alpha   90.00
_cell.angle_beta   90.00
_cell.angle_gamma   90.00
#
_symmetry.space_group_name_H-M   'P 1'
#
loop_
_entity.id
_entity.type
_entity.pdbx_description
1 polymer ?
#
loop_
_entity_poly.entity_id
_entity_poly.type
_entity_poly.pdbx_seq_one_letter_code
_entity_poly.pdbx_strand_id
1 'polypeptide(L)'
;MGVALPEGVYTWYSGPSFETPAEIRAIKILGGDAVGMSTVPEVILARFLGLRVAAISTITNMAAGMSDEQISHEHTKAMAPLGAAKLEQVLRHLLRQMR
;
A
#
# COMPACT_ATOMS: atom_id res chain seq x y z
N MET A 1 21.19 -0.25 0.09
CA MET A 1 20.43 0.34 1.21
C MET A 1 19.84 -0.80 2.00
N GLY A 2 19.98 -0.84 3.33
CA GLY A 2 19.44 -1.93 4.16
C GLY A 2 17.92 -1.89 4.36
N VAL A 3 17.17 -1.30 3.42
CA VAL A 3 15.71 -1.20 3.48
C VAL A 3 15.14 -2.35 2.67
N ALA A 4 14.43 -3.27 3.33
CA ALA A 4 13.71 -4.34 2.66
C ALA A 4 12.53 -3.75 1.86
N LEU A 5 12.42 -4.16 0.59
CA LEU A 5 11.37 -3.75 -0.34
C LEU A 5 10.76 -4.98 -0.99
N PRO A 6 9.82 -5.65 -0.30
CA PRO A 6 9.08 -6.75 -0.90
C PRO A 6 8.17 -6.26 -2.03
N GLU A 7 7.95 -7.11 -3.02
CA GLU A 7 6.97 -6.90 -4.10
C GLU A 7 5.72 -7.74 -3.83
N GLY A 8 4.57 -7.26 -4.29
CA GLY A 8 3.29 -7.95 -4.09
C GLY A 8 2.13 -7.33 -4.86
N VAL A 9 0.97 -7.96 -4.77
CA VAL A 9 -0.28 -7.58 -5.42
C VAL A 9 -1.07 -6.63 -4.52
N TYR A 10 -1.27 -5.41 -5.00
CA TYR A 10 -2.15 -4.43 -4.35
C TYR A 10 -3.61 -4.63 -4.80
N THR A 11 -4.52 -4.74 -3.84
CA THR A 11 -5.96 -4.85 -4.06
C THR A 11 -6.66 -3.55 -3.69
N TRP A 12 -7.53 -3.07 -4.57
CA TRP A 12 -8.29 -1.84 -4.32
C TRP A 12 -9.68 -2.13 -3.74
N TYR A 13 -10.04 -1.39 -2.70
CA TYR A 13 -11.37 -1.36 -2.09
C TYR A 13 -11.95 0.05 -2.15
N SER A 14 -13.28 0.21 -2.24
CA SER A 14 -13.86 1.55 -2.39
C SER A 14 -13.81 2.39 -1.10
N GLY A 15 -13.78 1.75 0.07
CA GLY A 15 -13.98 2.42 1.36
C GLY A 15 -15.37 3.06 1.49
N PRO A 16 -15.59 3.97 2.46
CA PRO A 16 -14.61 4.49 3.44
C PRO A 16 -14.41 3.58 4.66
N SER A 17 -15.28 2.58 4.84
CA SER A 17 -15.12 1.58 5.88
C SER A 17 -13.94 0.66 5.57
N PHE A 18 -13.20 0.24 6.60
CA PHE A 18 -12.23 -0.84 6.47
C PHE A 18 -12.92 -2.16 6.11
N GLU A 19 -12.15 -3.05 5.50
CA GLU A 19 -12.61 -4.39 5.16
C GLU A 19 -12.85 -5.22 6.42
N THR A 20 -13.86 -6.08 6.37
CA THR A 20 -14.11 -7.10 7.39
C THR A 20 -13.06 -8.22 7.30
N PRO A 21 -12.87 -9.00 8.38
CA PRO A 21 -11.99 -10.16 8.32
C PRO A 21 -12.37 -11.19 7.25
N ALA A 22 -13.65 -11.29 6.88
CA ALA A 22 -14.11 -12.19 5.82
C ALA A 22 -13.66 -11.70 4.44
N GLU A 23 -13.77 -10.40 4.18
CA GLU A 23 -13.29 -9.77 2.94
C GLU A 23 -11.76 -9.87 2.84
N ILE A 24 -11.02 -9.64 3.93
CA ILE A 24 -9.56 -9.82 3.95
C ILE A 24 -9.14 -11.26 3.63
N ARG A 25 -9.85 -12.27 4.16
CA ARG A 25 -9.59 -13.67 3.80
C ARG A 25 -9.87 -13.92 2.31
N ALA A 26 -10.95 -13.36 1.77
CA ALA A 26 -11.24 -13.46 0.35
C ALA A 26 -10.15 -12.82 -0.51
N ILE A 27 -9.70 -11.61 -0.17
CA ILE A 27 -8.60 -10.92 -0.85
C ILE A 27 -7.32 -11.77 -0.86
N LYS A 28 -6.98 -12.38 0.28
CA LYS A 28 -5.81 -13.26 0.37
C LYS A 28 -5.94 -14.50 -0.52
N ILE A 29 -7.13 -15.12 -0.57
CA ILE A 29 -7.41 -16.25 -1.47
C ILE A 29 -7.27 -15.83 -2.94
N LEU A 30 -7.69 -14.61 -3.28
CA LEU A 30 -7.55 -14.02 -4.62
C LEU A 30 -6.11 -13.60 -4.94
N GLY A 31 -5.17 -13.72 -4.00
CA GLY A 31 -3.75 -13.44 -4.19
C GLY A 31 -3.33 -12.00 -3.89
N GLY A 32 -4.13 -11.23 -3.14
CA GLY A 32 -3.74 -9.89 -2.68
C GLY A 32 -2.77 -9.92 -1.50
N ASP A 33 -1.70 -9.14 -1.59
CA ASP A 33 -0.68 -8.96 -0.53
C ASP A 33 -0.89 -7.68 0.29
N ALA A 34 -1.48 -6.66 -0.33
CA ALA A 34 -1.85 -5.40 0.32
C ALA A 34 -3.24 -4.97 -0.13
N VAL A 35 -3.94 -4.22 0.72
CA VAL A 35 -5.25 -3.62 0.42
C VAL A 35 -5.23 -2.13 0.75
N GLY A 36 -5.94 -1.34 -0.05
CA GLY A 36 -6.23 0.05 0.31
C GLY A 36 -7.23 0.68 -0.64
N MET A 37 -7.48 1.97 -0.45
CA MET A 37 -8.67 2.64 -0.99
C MET A 37 -8.39 3.61 -2.16
N SER A 38 -7.19 3.56 -2.75
CA SER A 38 -6.77 4.48 -3.82
C SER A 38 -5.86 3.78 -4.84
N THR A 39 -5.08 4.55 -5.60
CA THR A 39 -3.96 4.11 -6.46
C THR A 39 -4.39 3.40 -7.73
N VAL A 40 -5.29 2.41 -7.66
CA VAL A 40 -5.73 1.64 -8.84
C VAL A 40 -6.40 2.54 -9.90
N PRO A 41 -7.33 3.46 -9.57
CA PRO A 41 -7.90 4.36 -10.56
C PRO A 41 -6.86 5.22 -11.28
N GLU A 42 -5.89 5.76 -10.54
CA GLU A 42 -4.81 6.59 -11.08
C GLU A 42 -3.87 5.77 -11.98
N VAL A 43 -3.52 4.54 -11.57
CA VAL A 43 -2.69 3.63 -12.37
C VAL A 43 -3.37 3.25 -13.68
N ILE A 44 -4.67 2.92 -13.64
CA ILE A 44 -5.45 2.59 -14.85
C ILE A 44 -5.41 3.76 -15.83
N LEU A 45 -5.69 4.98 -15.36
CA LEU A 45 -5.68 6.18 -16.21
C LEU A 45 -4.28 6.48 -16.77
N ALA A 46 -3.24 6.37 -15.94
CA ALA A 46 -1.86 6.60 -16.37
C ALA A 46 -1.44 5.60 -17.45
N ARG A 47 -1.82 4.32 -17.31
CA ARG A 47 -1.55 3.28 -18.32
C ARG A 47 -2.34 3.50 -19.60
N PHE A 48 -3.60 3.93 -19.50
CA PHE A 48 -4.41 4.33 -20.66
C PHE A 48 -3.74 5.46 -21.46
N LEU A 49 -3.10 6.41 -20.77
CA LEU A 49 -2.34 7.51 -21.37
C LEU A 49 -0.90 7.13 -21.80
N GLY A 50 -0.52 5.84 -21.73
CA GLY A 50 0.79 5.35 -22.15
C GLY A 50 1.95 5.62 -21.18
N LEU A 51 1.67 6.08 -19.96
CA LEU A 51 2.70 6.38 -18.96
C LEU A 51 3.25 5.09 -18.33
N ARG A 52 4.57 5.03 -18.09
CA ARG A 52 5.14 4.02 -17.20
C ARG A 52 4.82 4.40 -15.76
N VAL A 53 4.45 3.41 -14.94
CA VAL A 53 4.03 3.63 -13.56
C VAL A 53 4.88 2.78 -12.62
N ALA A 54 5.24 3.35 -11.48
CA ALA A 54 5.75 2.65 -10.33
C ALA A 54 4.88 3.04 -9.13
N ALA A 55 4.54 2.07 -8.29
CA ALA A 55 3.74 2.27 -7.08
C ALA A 55 4.48 1.66 -5.89
N ILE A 56 4.47 2.37 -4.76
CA ILE A 56 5.05 1.90 -3.50
C ILE A 56 4.01 2.10 -2.42
N SER A 57 3.62 1.01 -1.76
CA SER A 57 2.67 1.05 -0.66
C SER A 57 3.42 1.03 0.67
N THR A 58 3.17 2.04 1.49
CA THR A 58 3.62 2.05 2.88
C THR A 58 2.60 1.28 3.73
N ILE A 59 3.00 0.11 4.24
CA ILE A 59 2.12 -0.69 5.11
C ILE A 59 2.05 -0.04 6.49
N THR A 60 0.87 0.47 6.85
CA THR A 60 0.63 1.17 8.12
C THR A 60 0.13 0.26 9.23
N ASN A 61 -0.51 -0.86 8.88
CA ASN A 61 -1.12 -1.80 9.81
C ASN A 61 -1.32 -3.15 9.13
N MET A 62 -1.53 -4.19 9.95
CA MET A 62 -2.04 -5.47 9.45
C MET A 62 -3.52 -5.33 9.08
N ALA A 63 -3.96 -6.10 8.09
CA ALA A 63 -5.36 -6.09 7.66
C ALA A 63 -6.29 -6.71 8.72
N ALA A 64 -7.60 -6.43 8.62
CA ALA A 64 -8.58 -6.84 9.63
C ALA A 64 -8.53 -8.35 9.92
N GLY A 65 -8.44 -8.70 11.21
CA GLY A 65 -8.37 -10.08 11.67
C GLY A 65 -7.02 -10.77 11.46
N MET A 66 -5.96 -10.05 11.07
CA MET A 66 -4.59 -10.59 10.97
C MET A 66 -3.70 -10.26 12.18
N SER A 67 -4.18 -9.46 13.12
CA SER A 67 -3.50 -9.11 14.38
C SER A 67 -4.52 -8.70 15.44
N ASP A 68 -4.09 -8.65 16.71
CA ASP A 68 -4.93 -8.18 17.83
C ASP A 68 -5.07 -6.64 17.90
N GLU A 69 -4.44 -5.92 16.96
CA GLU A 69 -4.47 -4.46 16.91
C GLU A 69 -5.82 -3.92 16.40
N GLN A 70 -6.38 -2.94 17.11
CA GLN A 70 -7.60 -2.26 16.65
C GLN A 70 -7.26 -1.32 15.49
N ILE A 71 -7.79 -1.63 14.31
CA ILE A 71 -7.62 -0.80 13.12
C ILE A 71 -8.45 0.47 13.29
N SER A 72 -7.77 1.62 13.26
CA SER A 72 -8.41 2.93 13.31
C SER A 72 -7.69 3.93 12.40
N HIS A 73 -8.41 4.96 11.97
CA HIS A 73 -7.82 6.03 11.17
C HIS A 73 -6.72 6.77 11.93
N GLU A 74 -6.84 6.91 13.25
CA GLU A 74 -5.83 7.52 14.10
C GLU A 74 -4.54 6.69 14.13
N HIS A 75 -4.66 5.37 14.24
CA HIS A 75 -3.52 4.46 14.19
C HIS A 75 -2.78 4.55 12.85
N THR A 76 -3.51 4.53 11.73
CA THR A 76 -2.93 4.73 10.39
C THR A 76 -2.15 6.05 10.30
N LYS A 77 -2.71 7.14 10.85
CA LYS A 77 -2.03 8.46 10.86
C LYS A 77 -0.78 8.47 11.73
N ALA A 78 -0.76 7.74 12.84
CA ALA A 78 0.40 7.66 13.73
C ALA A 78 1.57 6.89 13.08
N MET A 79 1.27 5.89 12.25
CA MET A 79 2.28 5.08 11.56
C MET A 79 2.80 5.70 10.26
N ALA A 80 2.02 6.60 9.65
CA ALA A 80 2.38 7.26 8.38
C ALA A 80 3.76 7.97 8.40
N PRO A 81 4.17 8.72 9.45
CA PRO A 81 5.48 9.39 9.50
C PRO A 81 6.66 8.42 9.46
N LEU A 82 6.54 7.25 10.12
CA LEU A 82 7.60 6.23 10.14
C LEU A 82 7.80 5.63 8.74
N GLY A 83 6.68 5.39 8.06
CA GLY A 83 6.69 4.93 6.68
C GLY A 83 7.23 5.98 5.70
N ALA A 84 6.88 7.24 5.89
CA ALA A 84 7.34 8.35 5.06
C ALA A 84 8.87 8.48 5.07
N ALA A 85 9.52 8.33 6.24
CA ALA A 85 10.98 8.39 6.34
C ALA A 85 11.68 7.29 5.52
N LYS A 86 11.15 6.06 5.54
CA LYS A 86 11.68 4.95 4.72
C LYS A 86 11.44 5.20 3.23
N LEU A 87 10.23 5.64 2.87
CA LEU A 87 9.87 5.94 1.49
C LEU A 87 10.75 7.06 0.91
N GLU A 88 11.04 8.10 1.70
CA GLU A 88 11.93 9.19 1.29
C GLU A 88 13.32 8.68 0.90
N GLN A 89 13.92 7.78 1.70
CA GLN A 89 15.21 7.19 1.39
C GLN A 89 15.19 6.44 0.05
N VAL A 90 14.13 5.65 -0.18
CA VAL A 90 13.94 4.87 -1.41
C VAL A 90 13.76 5.79 -2.62
N LEU A 91 12.90 6.79 -2.53
CA LEU A 91 12.64 7.74 -3.61
C LEU A 91 13.89 8.54 -3.97
N ARG A 92 14.63 9.05 -2.98
CA ARG A 92 15.87 9.80 -3.23
C ARG A 92 16.92 8.95 -3.95
N HIS A 93 17.00 7.67 -3.64
CA HIS A 93 17.91 6.76 -4.33
C HIS A 93 17.46 6.48 -5.77
N LEU A 94 16.19 6.14 -5.96
CA LEU A 94 15.60 5.89 -7.28
C LEU A 94 15.82 7.09 -8.21
N LEU A 95 15.49 8.30 -7.74
CA LEU A 95 15.65 9.53 -8.53
C LEU A 95 17.10 9.85 -8.89
N ARG A 96 18.07 9.47 -8.04
CA ARG A 96 19.50 9.61 -8.37
C ARG A 96 19.95 8.64 -9.46
N GLN A 97 19.37 7.45 -9.52
CA GLN A 97 19.69 6.42 -10.52
C GLN A 97 18.97 6.64 -11.86
N MET A 98 17.88 7.42 -11.87
CA MET A 98 17.14 7.79 -13.08
C MET A 98 17.77 8.97 -13.85
N ARG A 99 18.94 9.45 -13.43
CA ARG A 99 19.73 10.45 -14.16
C ARG A 99 20.53 9.84 -15.29
#